data_AF-A0A954H3R1-F1
#
_entry.id   AF-A0A954H3R1-F1
#
_cell.length_a   1.000
_cell.length_b   1.000
_cell.length_c   1.000
_cell.angle_alpha   90.00
_cell.angle_beta   90.00
_cell.angle_gamma   90.00
#
_symmetry.space_group_name_H-M   'P 1'
#
loop_
_entity.id
_entity.type
_entity.pdbx_description
1 polymer ?
#
loop_
_entity_poly.entity_id
_entity_poly.type
_entity_poly.pdbx_seq_one_letter_code
_entity_poly.pdbx_strand_id
1 'polypeptide(L)'
;MIELQCECGKRYRVPDELAGKRIRCKSCQAAVLVPDVQIIDVDPETITEVTESSSPVRPSVRGRSHRQESRPSRPTPKRRKPRDLSDVDPAMKRELDEMRRKSSSSASNPGLLRISYLRWVKAFPKWVFIWHGCCLACFAMVPLTWSAFIPACIMLAAVGLYWQKVKTHFIAGCVNPAMIFSLDPPLVAVTTDLTKGSGDYDVIRILPQPLAKMSTGLPEVGEQVATVSLYEDLEESQAHWSNFNPVVVDIVTTDNRHIDRILNSIEDEDWDLLETGLQQIGDWRDPGLYRIFAPDFQTEIEDEEEQFMIVQDELAGLEDYGVYTNVPQKIPSELRANAVKTYARGIDAREIMALAPSWSKSENGRVGLLISIQGLHYSYPECGAGAICWDDLQGVFVAEGIFELIAVDGHRVRIPGKHFRYKSAVKLESAINQILGH
;
A
#
# COMPACT_ATOMS: atom_id res chain seq x y z
N MET A 1 13.69 5.08 38.75
CA MET A 1 14.79 6.07 38.62
C MET A 1 15.73 5.59 37.53
N ILE A 2 15.98 6.42 36.52
CA ILE A 2 16.81 6.07 35.35
C ILE A 2 18.21 6.68 35.51
N GLU A 3 19.26 5.87 35.32
CA GLU A 3 20.65 6.36 35.25
C GLU A 3 21.06 6.59 33.79
N LEU A 4 21.62 7.77 33.50
CA LEU A 4 22.11 8.10 32.16
C LEU A 4 23.42 8.89 32.20
N GLN A 5 24.26 8.70 31.20
CA GLN A 5 25.56 9.36 31.07
C GLN A 5 25.54 10.30 29.85
N CYS A 6 25.87 11.57 30.07
CA CYS A 6 26.05 12.53 28.99
C CYS A 6 27.39 12.30 28.30
N GLU A 7 27.53 12.73 27.03
CA GLU A 7 28.78 12.68 26.25
C GLU A 7 29.97 13.36 26.95
N CYS A 8 29.72 14.37 27.78
CA CYS A 8 30.76 15.01 28.59
C CYS A 8 31.26 14.16 29.78
N GLY A 9 30.74 12.94 29.96
CA GLY A 9 31.13 12.01 31.02
C GLY A 9 30.35 12.14 32.34
N LYS A 10 29.51 13.16 32.52
CA LYS A 10 28.68 13.28 33.74
C LYS A 10 27.50 12.31 33.73
N ARG A 11 27.29 11.65 34.86
CA ARG A 11 26.15 10.76 35.12
C ARG A 11 25.03 11.51 35.85
N TYR A 12 23.79 11.22 35.49
CA TYR A 12 22.58 11.78 36.08
C TYR A 12 21.64 10.65 36.51
N ARG A 13 20.95 10.87 37.62
CA ARG A 13 19.78 10.08 38.03
C ARG A 13 18.55 10.94 37.82
N VAL A 14 17.63 10.48 36.99
CA VAL A 14 16.39 11.19 36.67
C VAL A 14 15.17 10.37 37.08
N PRO A 15 14.07 11.03 37.52
CA PRO A 15 12.82 10.35 37.79
C PRO A 15 12.23 9.74 36.52
N ASP A 16 11.42 8.68 36.70
CA ASP A 16 10.86 7.89 35.58
C ASP A 16 9.89 8.71 34.71
N GLU A 17 9.29 9.78 35.25
CA GLU A 17 8.44 10.73 34.50
C GLU A 17 9.15 11.47 33.35
N LEU A 18 10.49 11.40 33.32
CA LEU A 18 11.31 11.98 32.28
C LEU A 18 11.73 10.96 31.21
N ALA A 19 11.32 9.70 31.29
CA ALA A 19 11.51 8.69 30.24
C ALA A 19 11.01 9.21 28.88
N GLY A 20 11.81 9.01 27.83
CA GLY A 20 11.54 9.49 26.47
C GLY A 20 11.70 11.01 26.25
N LYS A 21 11.92 11.82 27.30
CA LYS A 21 12.07 13.28 27.18
C LYS A 21 13.54 13.70 27.03
N ARG A 22 13.78 14.86 26.45
CA ARG A 22 15.13 15.48 26.36
C ARG A 22 15.40 16.38 27.56
N ILE A 23 16.52 16.16 28.24
CA ILE A 23 16.98 17.02 29.34
C ILE A 23 18.30 17.71 28.99
N ARG A 24 18.59 18.88 29.58
CA ARG A 24 19.88 19.55 29.37
C ARG A 24 20.91 19.12 30.41
N CYS A 25 22.11 18.76 29.96
CA CYS A 25 23.24 18.47 30.82
C CYS A 25 23.68 19.73 31.58
N LYS A 26 23.73 19.66 32.92
CA LYS A 26 24.18 20.79 33.77
C LYS A 26 25.65 21.16 33.57
N SER A 27 26.46 20.32 32.90
CA SER A 27 27.89 20.58 32.65
C SER A 27 28.16 21.24 31.30
N CYS A 28 27.73 20.62 30.22
CA CYS A 28 28.04 21.04 28.85
C CYS A 28 26.85 21.65 28.11
N GLN A 29 25.67 21.73 28.76
CA GLN A 29 24.41 22.23 28.18
C GLN A 29 23.86 21.43 26.99
N ALA A 30 24.52 20.34 26.57
CA ALA A 30 24.02 19.44 25.53
C ALA A 30 22.68 18.79 25.93
N ALA A 31 21.79 18.61 24.96
CA ALA A 31 20.53 17.90 25.15
C ALA A 31 20.79 16.38 25.15
N VAL A 32 20.36 15.70 26.21
CA VAL A 32 20.48 14.25 26.38
C VAL A 32 19.08 13.65 26.41
N LEU A 33 18.83 12.64 25.57
CA LEU A 33 17.58 11.90 25.56
C LEU A 33 17.58 10.91 26.74
N VAL A 34 16.54 10.93 27.56
CA VAL A 34 16.33 9.92 28.59
C VAL A 34 15.74 8.67 27.91
N PRO A 35 16.34 7.48 28.06
CA PRO A 35 15.79 6.24 27.49
C PRO A 35 14.34 6.03 27.91
N ASP A 36 13.49 5.62 26.98
CA ASP A 36 12.13 5.22 27.29
C ASP A 36 12.15 3.79 27.85
N VAL A 37 11.70 3.63 29.09
CA VAL A 37 11.60 2.30 29.70
C VAL A 37 10.27 1.73 29.23
N GLN A 38 10.30 0.96 28.15
CA GLN A 38 9.17 0.10 27.82
C GLN A 38 9.02 -0.90 28.96
N ILE A 39 8.02 -0.68 29.81
CA ILE A 39 7.60 -1.67 30.81
C ILE A 39 6.98 -2.79 29.98
N ILE A 40 7.78 -3.81 29.69
CA ILE A 40 7.26 -5.06 29.17
C ILE A 40 6.56 -5.69 30.36
N ASP A 41 5.23 -5.61 30.39
CA ASP A 41 4.40 -6.37 31.32
C ASP A 41 4.51 -7.84 30.95
N VAL A 42 5.57 -8.49 31.44
CA VAL A 42 5.77 -9.93 31.32
C VAL A 42 4.79 -10.60 32.27
N ASP A 43 3.75 -11.21 31.70
CA ASP A 43 2.81 -12.06 32.42
C ASP A 43 3.61 -13.22 33.08
N PRO A 44 3.57 -13.38 34.43
CA PRO A 44 4.37 -14.37 35.14
C PRO A 44 4.02 -15.84 34.83
N GLU A 45 3.03 -16.13 33.98
CA GLU A 45 2.67 -17.50 33.59
C GLU A 45 3.47 -18.08 32.40
N THR A 46 4.31 -17.32 31.69
CA THR A 46 4.99 -17.80 30.47
C THR A 46 6.45 -18.24 30.65
N ILE A 47 6.85 -18.72 31.83
CA ILE A 47 8.19 -19.30 32.06
C ILE A 47 8.11 -20.78 32.48
N THR A 48 7.67 -21.61 31.55
CA THR A 48 7.88 -23.06 31.44
C THR A 48 7.52 -23.36 29.99
N GLU A 49 8.38 -23.84 29.09
CA GLU A 49 9.09 -25.10 29.17
C GLU A 49 10.16 -25.15 28.06
N VAL A 50 11.30 -25.73 28.41
CA VAL A 50 12.49 -26.04 27.60
C VAL A 50 12.05 -27.02 26.48
N THR A 51 12.70 -27.17 25.32
CA THR A 51 13.80 -28.13 25.15
C THR A 51 14.29 -28.20 23.70
N GLU A 52 15.62 -28.24 23.59
CA GLU A 52 16.44 -28.62 22.44
C GLU A 52 15.94 -29.87 21.70
N SER A 53 16.01 -29.87 20.37
CA SER A 53 16.10 -31.13 19.63
C SER A 53 16.94 -30.99 18.36
N SER A 54 17.97 -31.84 18.36
CA SER A 54 19.07 -32.05 17.43
C SER A 54 18.73 -32.35 15.97
N SER A 55 19.63 -31.90 15.08
CA SER A 55 19.78 -32.36 13.69
C SER A 55 20.16 -33.85 13.56
N PRO A 56 19.93 -34.44 12.38
CA PRO A 56 21.02 -35.20 11.75
C PRO A 56 21.15 -35.08 10.21
N VAL A 57 22.41 -34.92 9.79
CA VAL A 57 23.16 -35.62 8.72
C VAL A 57 22.55 -35.81 7.30
N ARG A 58 23.30 -35.25 6.33
CA ARG A 58 23.24 -35.40 4.85
C ARG A 58 23.29 -36.84 4.34
N PRO A 59 22.77 -37.05 3.10
CA PRO A 59 23.49 -37.81 2.08
C PRO A 59 23.79 -36.97 0.83
N SER A 60 24.97 -37.19 0.25
CA SER A 60 25.42 -36.58 -1.01
C SER A 60 24.69 -37.18 -2.21
N VAL A 61 24.16 -36.33 -3.10
CA VAL A 61 23.56 -36.77 -4.37
C VAL A 61 24.46 -36.37 -5.53
N ARG A 62 24.81 -37.40 -6.30
CA ARG A 62 25.62 -37.37 -7.53
C ARG A 62 24.89 -36.60 -8.64
N GLY A 63 25.71 -35.92 -9.46
CA GLY A 63 25.29 -35.12 -10.60
C GLY A 63 24.41 -35.85 -11.61
N ARG A 64 23.48 -35.09 -12.18
CA ARG A 64 22.63 -35.47 -13.29
C ARG A 64 22.55 -34.32 -14.29
N SER A 65 22.71 -34.70 -15.55
CA SER A 65 22.81 -33.85 -16.74
C SER A 65 21.64 -32.89 -16.92
N HIS A 66 21.95 -31.68 -17.40
CA HIS A 66 21.02 -30.70 -17.97
C HIS A 66 19.99 -31.37 -18.89
N ARG A 67 18.77 -31.50 -18.36
CA ARG A 67 17.54 -31.69 -19.13
C ARG A 67 16.71 -30.45 -18.83
N GLN A 68 16.34 -29.69 -19.86
CA GLN A 68 15.42 -28.56 -19.73
C GLN A 68 14.13 -29.07 -19.06
N GLU A 69 14.01 -28.77 -17.77
CA GLU A 69 12.90 -29.16 -16.93
C GLU A 69 11.86 -28.05 -17.07
N SER A 70 10.71 -28.40 -17.64
CA SER A 70 9.53 -27.53 -17.68
C SER A 70 9.27 -26.97 -16.30
N ARG A 71 9.23 -25.63 -16.18
CA ARG A 71 8.91 -24.88 -14.95
C ARG A 71 7.88 -25.65 -14.11
N PRO A 72 8.17 -26.03 -12.86
CA PRO A 72 7.21 -26.73 -12.03
C PRO A 72 5.95 -25.89 -11.94
N SER A 73 4.82 -26.46 -12.38
CA SER A 73 3.52 -25.83 -12.25
C SER A 73 3.29 -25.50 -10.78
N ARG A 74 3.10 -24.20 -10.47
CA ARG A 74 2.82 -23.70 -9.11
C ARG A 74 1.79 -24.64 -8.47
N PRO A 75 2.01 -25.12 -7.24
CA PRO A 75 1.06 -26.01 -6.58
C PRO A 75 -0.31 -25.38 -6.68
N THR A 76 -1.27 -26.11 -7.25
CA THR A 76 -2.64 -25.62 -7.37
C THR A 76 -3.11 -25.22 -5.98
N PRO A 77 -3.68 -24.01 -5.82
CA PRO A 77 -4.08 -23.51 -4.51
C PRO A 77 -4.91 -24.59 -3.82
N LYS A 78 -4.47 -25.00 -2.63
CA LYS A 78 -5.14 -26.06 -1.86
C LYS A 78 -6.62 -25.68 -1.79
N ARG A 79 -7.49 -26.56 -2.30
CA ARG A 79 -8.93 -26.31 -2.31
C ARG A 79 -9.38 -26.01 -0.89
N ARG A 80 -9.74 -24.74 -0.63
CA ARG A 80 -10.20 -24.27 0.69
C ARG A 80 -11.32 -25.18 1.18
N LYS A 81 -11.25 -25.63 2.44
CA LYS A 81 -12.31 -26.47 3.03
C LYS A 81 -13.63 -25.68 2.96
N PRO A 82 -14.75 -26.28 2.52
CA PRO A 82 -16.04 -25.62 2.57
C PRO A 82 -16.32 -25.15 4.00
N ARG A 83 -16.56 -23.86 4.19
CA ARG A 83 -16.84 -23.31 5.51
C ARG A 83 -18.19 -23.76 6.02
N ASP A 84 -18.25 -23.95 7.33
CA ASP A 84 -19.50 -24.28 7.99
C ASP A 84 -20.43 -23.05 7.97
N LEU A 85 -21.52 -23.17 7.22
CA LEU A 85 -22.56 -22.15 7.10
C LEU A 85 -23.84 -22.58 7.83
N SER A 86 -23.75 -23.54 8.76
CA SER A 86 -24.90 -24.05 9.50
C SER A 86 -25.55 -23.00 10.42
N ASP A 87 -24.73 -22.10 10.98
CA ASP A 87 -25.19 -21.02 11.87
C ASP A 87 -25.74 -19.78 11.13
N VAL A 88 -25.70 -19.78 9.79
CA VAL A 88 -26.17 -18.64 9.00
C VAL A 88 -27.68 -18.72 8.79
N ASP A 89 -28.37 -17.59 9.00
CA ASP A 89 -29.80 -17.45 8.70
C ASP A 89 -30.13 -17.95 7.27
N PRO A 90 -31.03 -18.95 7.14
CA PRO A 90 -31.44 -19.49 5.85
C PRO A 90 -31.96 -18.42 4.86
N ALA A 91 -32.58 -17.34 5.35
CA ALA A 91 -33.05 -16.25 4.50
C ALA A 91 -31.88 -15.51 3.84
N MET A 92 -30.80 -15.28 4.58
CA MET A 92 -29.61 -14.61 4.08
C MET A 92 -28.85 -15.48 3.08
N LYS A 93 -28.83 -16.80 3.31
CA LYS A 93 -28.26 -17.76 2.36
C LYS A 93 -29.02 -17.77 1.04
N ARG A 94 -30.36 -17.77 1.07
CA ARG A 94 -31.18 -17.66 -0.16
C ARG A 94 -30.91 -16.35 -0.91
N GLU A 95 -30.77 -15.25 -0.17
CA GLU A 95 -30.46 -13.95 -0.76
C GLU A 95 -29.06 -13.93 -1.41
N LEU A 96 -28.05 -14.49 -0.75
CA LEU A 96 -26.72 -14.66 -1.33
C LEU A 96 -26.75 -15.53 -2.59
N ASP A 97 -27.49 -16.65 -2.57
CA ASP A 97 -27.65 -17.53 -3.73
C ASP A 97 -28.34 -16.81 -4.91
N GLU A 98 -29.34 -15.97 -4.63
CA GLU A 98 -29.97 -15.14 -5.64
C GLU A 98 -28.99 -14.12 -6.24
N MET A 99 -28.17 -13.46 -5.39
CA MET A 99 -27.15 -12.52 -5.85
C MET A 99 -26.07 -13.21 -6.70
N ARG A 100 -25.61 -14.40 -6.29
CA ARG A 100 -24.66 -15.22 -7.06
C ARG A 100 -25.19 -15.63 -8.43
N ARG A 101 -26.51 -15.81 -8.58
CA ARG A 101 -27.12 -16.09 -9.90
C ARG A 101 -27.13 -14.87 -10.81
N LYS A 102 -27.16 -13.66 -10.25
CA LYS A 102 -27.23 -12.39 -11.01
C LYS A 102 -25.85 -11.78 -11.29
N SER A 103 -24.85 -12.10 -10.46
CA SER A 103 -23.49 -11.58 -10.57
C SER A 103 -22.56 -12.56 -11.29
N SER A 104 -21.65 -12.04 -12.10
CA SER A 104 -20.54 -12.82 -12.68
C SER A 104 -19.41 -13.09 -11.68
N SER A 105 -19.35 -12.32 -10.59
CA SER A 105 -18.38 -12.50 -9.50
C SER A 105 -19.05 -12.96 -8.22
N SER A 106 -18.35 -13.81 -7.46
CA SER A 106 -18.76 -14.25 -6.12
C SER A 106 -17.58 -14.08 -5.18
N ALA A 107 -17.81 -13.49 -4.01
CA ALA A 107 -16.84 -13.50 -2.94
C ALA A 107 -16.50 -14.95 -2.54
N SER A 108 -15.22 -15.20 -2.28
CA SER A 108 -14.70 -16.46 -1.73
C SER A 108 -15.14 -16.64 -0.27
N ASN A 109 -15.17 -15.54 0.49
CA ASN A 109 -15.61 -15.47 1.88
C ASN A 109 -16.75 -14.43 2.04
N PRO A 110 -18.02 -14.75 1.77
CA PRO A 110 -19.10 -13.78 1.86
C PRO A 110 -19.35 -13.35 3.32
N GLY A 111 -19.58 -12.05 3.53
CA GLY A 111 -19.83 -11.46 4.84
C GLY A 111 -20.98 -12.12 5.60
N LEU A 112 -22.11 -12.36 4.92
CA LEU A 112 -23.33 -12.92 5.53
C LEU A 112 -23.65 -12.23 6.86
N LEU A 113 -23.53 -10.91 6.87
CA LEU A 113 -23.69 -10.07 8.05
C LEU A 113 -25.01 -9.30 8.00
N ARG A 114 -25.77 -9.37 9.08
CA ARG A 114 -26.94 -8.49 9.28
C ARG A 114 -26.48 -7.15 9.84
N ILE A 115 -26.71 -6.09 9.07
CA ILE A 115 -26.41 -4.72 9.49
C ILE A 115 -27.44 -4.14 10.46
N SER A 116 -26.96 -3.38 11.42
CA SER A 116 -27.77 -2.43 12.19
C SER A 116 -27.80 -1.10 11.46
N TYR A 117 -28.91 -0.81 10.77
CA TYR A 117 -29.08 0.45 10.02
C TYR A 117 -28.84 1.69 10.89
N LEU A 118 -29.25 1.67 12.15
CA LEU A 118 -29.02 2.78 13.08
C LEU A 118 -27.52 3.00 13.36
N ARG A 119 -26.73 1.94 13.47
CA ARG A 119 -25.27 2.07 13.60
C ARG A 119 -24.65 2.59 12.32
N TRP A 120 -25.09 2.08 11.17
CA TRP A 120 -24.65 2.59 9.88
C TRP A 120 -24.87 4.10 9.75
N VAL A 121 -26.05 4.61 10.12
CA VAL A 121 -26.33 6.06 10.12
C VAL A 121 -25.41 6.82 11.07
N LYS A 122 -25.14 6.29 12.27
CA LYS A 122 -24.26 6.93 13.25
C LYS A 122 -22.79 6.95 12.82
N ALA A 123 -22.33 5.91 12.12
CA ALA A 123 -20.96 5.77 11.67
C ALA A 123 -20.70 6.54 10.36
N PHE A 124 -21.65 6.52 9.43
CA PHE A 124 -21.53 7.11 8.09
C PHE A 124 -22.67 8.10 7.77
N PRO A 125 -22.85 9.17 8.58
CA PRO A 125 -24.01 10.04 8.48
C PRO A 125 -24.06 10.85 7.17
N LYS A 126 -22.90 11.21 6.61
CA LYS A 126 -22.81 12.14 5.48
C LYS A 126 -23.68 11.72 4.30
N TRP A 127 -23.52 10.48 3.82
CA TRP A 127 -24.25 9.99 2.66
C TRP A 127 -25.72 9.76 2.95
N VAL A 128 -26.06 9.29 4.15
CA VAL A 128 -27.46 9.13 4.58
C VAL A 128 -28.16 10.49 4.55
N PHE A 129 -27.57 11.52 5.15
CA PHE A 129 -28.16 12.86 5.18
C PHE A 129 -28.25 13.50 3.81
N ILE A 130 -27.28 13.30 2.92
CA ILE A 130 -27.37 13.78 1.53
C ILE A 130 -28.58 13.15 0.82
N TRP A 131 -28.67 11.82 0.80
CA TRP A 131 -29.74 11.14 0.07
C TRP A 131 -31.14 11.42 0.65
N HIS A 132 -31.29 11.33 1.97
CA HIS A 132 -32.59 11.54 2.62
C HIS A 132 -32.97 13.02 2.67
N GLY A 133 -31.99 13.93 2.83
CA GLY A 133 -32.21 15.38 2.80
C GLY A 133 -32.67 15.84 1.42
N CYS A 134 -32.02 15.40 0.34
CA CYS A 134 -32.46 15.68 -1.02
C CYS A 134 -33.85 15.10 -1.31
N CYS A 135 -34.13 13.87 -0.86
CA CYS A 135 -35.45 13.26 -0.98
C CYS A 135 -36.54 14.09 -0.27
N LEU A 136 -36.31 14.46 0.99
CA LEU A 136 -37.21 15.29 1.77
C LEU A 136 -37.44 16.67 1.13
N ALA A 137 -36.39 17.30 0.61
CA ALA A 137 -36.48 18.57 -0.11
C ALA A 137 -37.38 18.44 -1.35
N CYS A 138 -37.23 17.37 -2.15
CA CYS A 138 -38.11 17.12 -3.30
C CYS A 138 -39.58 16.95 -2.87
N PHE A 139 -39.84 16.20 -1.80
CA PHE A 139 -41.21 16.04 -1.28
C PHE A 139 -41.80 17.35 -0.75
N ALA A 140 -40.99 18.19 -0.09
CA ALA A 140 -41.42 19.49 0.40
C ALA A 140 -41.81 20.47 -0.72
N MET A 141 -41.31 20.26 -1.95
CA MET A 141 -41.65 21.07 -3.12
C MET A 141 -42.96 20.65 -3.80
N VAL A 142 -43.50 19.45 -3.52
CA VAL A 142 -44.72 18.92 -4.16
C VAL A 142 -45.95 19.83 -3.99
N PRO A 143 -46.20 20.47 -2.81
CA PRO A 143 -47.30 21.41 -2.66
C PRO A 143 -47.13 22.70 -3.48
N LEU A 144 -45.90 23.06 -3.84
CA LEU A 144 -45.60 24.25 -4.64
C LEU A 144 -45.77 23.99 -6.14
N THR A 145 -45.35 22.81 -6.60
CA THR A 145 -45.50 22.38 -7.99
C THR A 145 -45.75 20.87 -8.07
N TRP A 146 -46.84 20.45 -8.71
CA TRP A 146 -47.18 19.04 -8.87
C TRP A 146 -46.08 18.26 -9.64
N SER A 147 -45.34 18.94 -10.52
CA SER A 147 -44.23 18.35 -11.26
C SER A 147 -43.06 17.92 -10.37
N ALA A 148 -42.93 18.46 -9.15
CA ALA A 148 -41.94 18.02 -8.17
C ALA A 148 -42.18 16.60 -7.64
N PHE A 149 -43.36 16.01 -7.89
CA PHE A 149 -43.64 14.62 -7.55
C PHE A 149 -42.71 13.63 -8.27
N ILE A 150 -42.38 13.90 -9.55
CA ILE A 150 -41.50 13.03 -10.34
C ILE A 150 -40.09 12.93 -9.72
N PRO A 151 -39.36 14.04 -9.48
CA PRO A 151 -38.05 13.96 -8.83
C PRO A 151 -38.14 13.42 -7.40
N ALA A 152 -39.24 13.66 -6.65
CA ALA A 152 -39.42 13.05 -5.34
C ALA A 152 -39.48 11.51 -5.40
N CYS A 153 -40.21 10.94 -6.37
CA CYS A 153 -40.24 9.50 -6.61
C CYS A 153 -38.88 8.94 -7.04
N ILE A 154 -38.16 9.64 -7.92
CA ILE A 154 -36.79 9.25 -8.32
C ILE A 154 -35.86 9.25 -7.11
N MET A 155 -35.92 10.28 -6.27
CA MET A 155 -35.10 10.37 -5.06
C MET A 155 -35.47 9.29 -4.04
N LEU A 156 -36.75 8.96 -3.89
CA LEU A 156 -37.18 7.85 -3.03
C LEU A 156 -36.63 6.50 -3.53
N ALA A 157 -36.66 6.27 -4.84
CA ALA A 157 -36.05 5.08 -5.45
C ALA A 157 -34.53 5.05 -5.22
N ALA A 158 -33.84 6.19 -5.37
CA ALA A 158 -32.41 6.30 -5.09
C ALA A 158 -32.06 5.99 -3.62
N VAL A 159 -32.88 6.44 -2.67
CA VAL A 159 -32.73 6.07 -1.24
C VAL A 159 -32.91 4.56 -1.04
N GLY A 160 -33.89 3.95 -1.71
CA GLY A 160 -34.08 2.50 -1.69
C GLY A 160 -32.87 1.74 -2.23
N LEU A 161 -32.33 2.16 -3.38
CA LEU A 161 -31.14 1.58 -4.01
C LEU A 161 -29.89 1.77 -3.14
N TYR A 162 -29.75 2.90 -2.45
CA TYR A 162 -28.68 3.13 -1.48
C TYR A 162 -28.69 2.06 -0.38
N TRP A 163 -29.84 1.86 0.27
CA TRP A 163 -29.95 0.86 1.35
C TRP A 163 -29.79 -0.56 0.83
N GLN A 164 -30.26 -0.84 -0.39
CA GLN A 164 -29.99 -2.12 -1.05
C GLN A 164 -28.48 -2.33 -1.27
N LYS A 165 -27.75 -1.31 -1.75
CA LYS A 165 -26.28 -1.40 -1.91
C LYS A 165 -25.58 -1.66 -0.59
N VAL A 166 -25.96 -0.96 0.49
CA VAL A 166 -25.42 -1.21 1.84
C VAL A 166 -25.71 -2.65 2.27
N LYS A 167 -26.93 -3.14 2.09
CA LYS A 167 -27.29 -4.53 2.42
C LYS A 167 -26.47 -5.54 1.62
N THR A 168 -26.37 -5.36 0.30
CA THR A 168 -25.58 -6.23 -0.59
C THR A 168 -24.10 -6.23 -0.21
N HIS A 169 -23.54 -5.09 0.19
CA HIS A 169 -22.15 -4.98 0.68
C HIS A 169 -21.86 -6.01 1.78
N PHE A 170 -22.72 -6.10 2.79
CA PHE A 170 -22.47 -6.95 3.96
C PHE A 170 -22.95 -8.38 3.81
N ILE A 171 -23.85 -8.67 2.87
CA ILE A 171 -24.28 -10.04 2.56
C ILE A 171 -23.31 -10.72 1.60
N ALA A 172 -22.97 -10.04 0.50
CA ALA A 172 -22.23 -10.63 -0.62
C ALA A 172 -20.78 -10.15 -0.73
N GLY A 173 -20.38 -9.10 0.00
CA GLY A 173 -19.00 -8.64 0.02
C GLY A 173 -18.06 -9.67 0.63
N CYS A 174 -16.79 -9.60 0.25
CA CYS A 174 -15.77 -10.50 0.76
C CYS A 174 -15.29 -10.03 2.13
N VAL A 175 -15.12 -10.96 3.07
CA VAL A 175 -14.50 -10.68 4.37
C VAL A 175 -12.99 -10.71 4.20
N ASN A 176 -12.33 -9.69 4.73
CA ASN A 176 -10.89 -9.50 4.63
C ASN A 176 -10.24 -9.33 6.01
N PRO A 177 -8.98 -9.79 6.19
CA PRO A 177 -8.17 -9.48 7.35
C PRO A 177 -7.87 -8.00 7.40
N ALA A 178 -7.93 -7.43 8.60
CA ALA A 178 -7.60 -6.05 8.82
C ALA A 178 -6.97 -5.84 10.20
N MET A 179 -6.15 -4.80 10.31
CA MET A 179 -5.49 -4.41 11.55
C MET A 179 -5.67 -2.92 11.77
N ILE A 180 -5.94 -2.55 13.02
CA ILE A 180 -6.00 -1.14 13.42
C ILE A 180 -4.59 -0.57 13.35
N PHE A 181 -4.36 0.31 12.38
CA PHE A 181 -3.04 0.79 12.03
C PHE A 181 -2.66 2.09 12.75
N SER A 182 -3.63 2.96 13.00
CA SER A 182 -3.45 4.18 13.80
C SER A 182 -4.77 4.59 14.43
N LEU A 183 -4.73 5.27 15.59
CA LEU A 183 -5.91 5.87 16.22
C LEU A 183 -6.06 7.38 15.93
N ASP A 184 -4.96 8.04 15.54
CA ASP A 184 -4.93 9.45 15.17
C ASP A 184 -4.03 9.69 13.93
N PRO A 185 -4.61 9.81 12.71
CA PRO A 185 -6.02 9.57 12.39
C PRO A 185 -6.41 8.09 12.56
N PRO A 186 -7.72 7.75 12.70
CA PRO A 186 -8.18 6.38 12.89
C PRO A 186 -8.09 5.60 11.57
N LEU A 187 -6.97 4.93 11.36
CA LEU A 187 -6.64 4.19 10.14
C LEU A 187 -6.72 2.69 10.36
N VAL A 188 -7.19 1.99 9.33
CA VAL A 188 -7.22 0.53 9.28
C VAL A 188 -6.48 0.10 8.02
N ALA A 189 -5.60 -0.89 8.16
CA ALA A 189 -4.94 -1.57 7.06
C ALA A 189 -5.71 -2.86 6.75
N VAL A 190 -6.03 -3.11 5.48
CA VAL A 190 -6.83 -4.25 5.04
C VAL A 190 -6.14 -4.93 3.88
N THR A 191 -5.93 -6.25 3.94
CA THR A 191 -5.32 -7.00 2.84
C THR A 191 -6.37 -7.71 1.98
N THR A 192 -6.14 -7.81 0.68
CA THR A 192 -6.92 -8.65 -0.23
C THR A 192 -6.12 -8.97 -1.50
N ASP A 193 -6.49 -10.05 -2.17
CA ASP A 193 -6.14 -10.28 -3.57
C ASP A 193 -7.16 -9.57 -4.49
N LEU A 194 -6.68 -8.75 -5.42
CA LEU A 194 -7.49 -8.08 -6.44
C LEU A 194 -7.57 -8.85 -7.76
N THR A 195 -7.01 -10.05 -7.86
CA THR A 195 -7.01 -10.84 -9.10
C THR A 195 -8.43 -11.26 -9.51
N LYS A 196 -8.78 -11.07 -10.80
CA LYS A 196 -10.06 -11.54 -11.39
C LYS A 196 -9.95 -12.90 -12.07
N GLY A 197 -8.74 -13.30 -12.45
CA GLY A 197 -8.49 -14.52 -13.21
C GLY A 197 -7.07 -15.03 -13.00
N SER A 198 -6.15 -14.64 -13.89
CA SER A 198 -4.74 -14.98 -13.80
C SER A 198 -3.91 -13.82 -13.26
N GLY A 199 -2.88 -14.14 -12.49
CA GLY A 199 -1.96 -13.17 -11.92
C GLY A 199 -1.91 -13.28 -10.40
N ASP A 200 -1.21 -12.33 -9.79
CA ASP A 200 -1.10 -12.18 -8.35
C ASP A 200 -1.10 -10.67 -8.06
N TYR A 201 -2.17 -10.22 -7.40
CA TYR A 201 -2.47 -8.82 -7.15
C TYR A 201 -2.86 -8.62 -5.69
N ASP A 202 -2.03 -9.15 -4.79
CA ASP A 202 -2.11 -8.87 -3.37
C ASP A 202 -1.84 -7.39 -3.09
N VAL A 203 -2.72 -6.79 -2.30
CA VAL A 203 -2.66 -5.39 -1.91
C VAL A 203 -3.03 -5.21 -0.46
N ILE A 204 -2.49 -4.15 0.15
CA ILE A 204 -2.99 -3.59 1.39
C ILE A 204 -3.60 -2.22 1.10
N ARG A 205 -4.82 -2.00 1.58
CA ARG A 205 -5.45 -0.68 1.60
C ARG A 205 -5.41 -0.11 3.01
N ILE A 206 -4.80 1.07 3.15
CA ILE A 206 -4.84 1.87 4.38
C ILE A 206 -5.90 2.95 4.18
N LEU A 207 -6.88 3.03 5.07
CA LEU A 207 -7.97 3.99 4.94
C LEU A 207 -8.55 4.41 6.30
N PRO A 208 -9.13 5.63 6.39
CA PRO A 208 -9.78 6.07 7.60
C PRO A 208 -11.10 5.31 7.85
N GLN A 209 -11.33 4.92 9.10
CA GLN A 209 -12.57 4.27 9.55
C GLN A 209 -13.06 4.91 10.86
N PRO A 210 -14.37 4.97 11.12
CA PRO A 210 -14.91 5.56 12.34
C PRO A 210 -14.76 4.61 13.55
N LEU A 211 -13.52 4.27 13.93
CA LEU A 211 -13.20 3.27 14.97
C LEU A 211 -13.81 3.58 16.34
N ALA A 212 -14.02 4.85 16.68
CA ALA A 212 -14.77 5.25 17.88
C ALA A 212 -16.25 4.83 17.89
N LYS A 213 -16.74 4.20 16.80
CA LYS A 213 -18.08 3.62 16.65
C LYS A 213 -18.06 2.10 16.64
N MET A 214 -16.98 1.46 17.09
CA MET A 214 -16.92 0.02 17.37
C MET A 214 -17.87 -0.37 18.52
N SER A 215 -18.26 -1.65 18.60
CA SER A 215 -19.19 -2.17 19.61
C SER A 215 -18.50 -2.98 20.70
N THR A 216 -17.31 -3.54 20.41
CA THR A 216 -16.56 -4.40 21.33
C THR A 216 -15.73 -3.65 22.36
N GLY A 217 -15.46 -2.36 22.18
CA GLY A 217 -14.67 -1.59 23.15
C GLY A 217 -13.97 -0.37 22.55
N LEU A 218 -12.93 0.08 23.26
CA LEU A 218 -11.99 1.08 22.75
C LEU A 218 -10.99 0.37 21.85
N PRO A 219 -10.81 0.81 20.59
CA PRO A 219 -9.88 0.20 19.65
C PRO A 219 -8.43 0.38 20.09
N GLU A 220 -7.59 -0.64 19.89
CA GLU A 220 -6.14 -0.59 20.14
C GLU A 220 -5.33 -0.71 18.84
N VAL A 221 -4.18 -0.05 18.76
CA VAL A 221 -3.29 -0.19 17.59
C VAL A 221 -2.72 -1.61 17.59
N GLY A 222 -2.75 -2.28 16.43
CA GLY A 222 -2.36 -3.67 16.27
C GLY A 222 -3.51 -4.66 16.48
N GLU A 223 -4.68 -4.20 16.96
CA GLU A 223 -5.86 -5.06 17.12
C GLU A 223 -6.30 -5.62 15.77
N GLN A 224 -6.46 -6.94 15.71
CA GLN A 224 -6.99 -7.65 14.56
C GLN A 224 -8.51 -7.46 14.50
N VAL A 225 -9.00 -7.01 13.33
CA VAL A 225 -10.42 -6.78 13.08
C VAL A 225 -10.81 -7.38 11.74
N ALA A 226 -12.09 -7.75 11.60
CA ALA A 226 -12.62 -8.18 10.32
C ALA A 226 -13.24 -6.99 9.56
N THR A 227 -13.05 -6.96 8.24
CA THR A 227 -13.76 -6.04 7.35
C THR A 227 -14.58 -6.82 6.33
N VAL A 228 -15.60 -6.17 5.75
CA VAL A 228 -16.29 -6.66 4.56
C VAL A 228 -16.11 -5.67 3.43
N SER A 229 -15.78 -6.16 2.25
CA SER A 229 -15.38 -5.36 1.09
C SER A 229 -16.23 -5.64 -0.13
N LEU A 230 -16.52 -4.58 -0.88
CA LEU A 230 -16.94 -4.67 -2.28
C LEU A 230 -15.80 -4.23 -3.19
N TYR A 231 -15.62 -4.96 -4.28
CA TYR A 231 -14.60 -4.67 -5.29
C TYR A 231 -15.18 -3.75 -6.36
N GLU A 232 -14.35 -2.81 -6.81
CA GLU A 232 -14.73 -1.79 -7.78
C GLU A 232 -13.85 -1.92 -9.02
N ASP A 233 -14.52 -1.86 -10.16
CA ASP A 233 -13.90 -1.93 -11.46
C ASP A 233 -14.07 -0.62 -12.19
N LEU A 234 -12.97 -0.06 -12.67
CA LEU A 234 -12.98 1.08 -13.58
C LEU A 234 -12.92 0.62 -15.04
N GLU A 235 -12.28 -0.52 -15.30
CA GLU A 235 -12.04 -1.05 -16.65
C GLU A 235 -12.22 -2.57 -16.67
N GLU A 236 -13.30 -3.04 -17.33
CA GLU A 236 -13.61 -4.48 -17.43
C GLU A 236 -12.48 -5.32 -18.03
N SER A 237 -11.58 -4.71 -18.81
CA SER A 237 -10.45 -5.38 -19.46
C SER A 237 -9.27 -5.68 -18.53
N GLN A 238 -9.23 -5.11 -17.32
CA GLN A 238 -8.12 -5.34 -16.40
C GLN A 238 -8.20 -6.75 -15.79
N ALA A 239 -7.05 -7.43 -15.68
CA ALA A 239 -6.94 -8.77 -15.07
C ALA A 239 -7.14 -8.76 -13.55
N HIS A 240 -7.25 -7.57 -12.95
CA HIS A 240 -7.49 -7.34 -11.54
C HIS A 240 -8.57 -6.26 -11.35
N TRP A 241 -9.12 -6.18 -10.15
CA TRP A 241 -9.97 -5.09 -9.71
C TRP A 241 -9.12 -3.84 -9.46
N SER A 242 -9.63 -2.67 -9.85
CA SER A 242 -8.90 -1.41 -9.64
C SER A 242 -8.86 -0.97 -8.18
N ASN A 243 -9.87 -1.35 -7.39
CA ASN A 243 -10.01 -0.93 -6.01
C ASN A 243 -10.97 -1.86 -5.24
N PHE A 244 -11.03 -1.69 -3.92
CA PHE A 244 -12.01 -2.34 -3.06
C PHE A 244 -12.34 -1.49 -1.83
N ASN A 245 -13.58 -1.47 -1.38
CA ASN A 245 -14.04 -0.61 -0.28
C ASN A 245 -14.33 -1.43 1.00
N PRO A 246 -13.34 -1.61 1.89
CA PRO A 246 -13.54 -2.35 3.13
C PRO A 246 -14.27 -1.52 4.19
N VAL A 247 -15.12 -2.16 4.97
CA VAL A 247 -15.76 -1.57 6.16
C VAL A 247 -15.62 -2.54 7.34
N VAL A 248 -15.15 -2.03 8.48
CA VAL A 248 -14.99 -2.82 9.71
C VAL A 248 -16.35 -3.34 10.18
N VAL A 249 -16.43 -4.64 10.42
CA VAL A 249 -17.68 -5.36 10.77
C VAL A 249 -18.27 -4.81 12.07
N ASP A 250 -17.43 -4.62 13.08
CA ASP A 250 -17.84 -4.19 14.42
C ASP A 250 -18.43 -2.76 14.46
N ILE A 251 -18.20 -1.96 13.41
CA ILE A 251 -18.84 -0.64 13.28
C ILE A 251 -20.34 -0.78 12.98
N VAL A 252 -20.74 -1.82 12.25
CA VAL A 252 -22.08 -1.92 11.64
C VAL A 252 -23.02 -2.91 12.32
N THR A 253 -22.52 -3.72 13.25
CA THR A 253 -23.33 -4.67 14.05
C THR A 253 -23.06 -4.50 15.55
N THR A 254 -23.88 -5.14 16.38
CA THR A 254 -23.64 -5.32 17.84
C THR A 254 -23.66 -6.79 18.23
N ASP A 255 -23.80 -7.68 17.26
CA ASP A 255 -23.90 -9.10 17.49
C ASP A 255 -22.50 -9.70 17.53
N ASN A 256 -21.95 -9.83 18.74
CA ASN A 256 -20.62 -10.40 18.96
C ASN A 256 -20.48 -11.79 18.34
N ARG A 257 -21.55 -12.60 18.30
CA ARG A 257 -21.49 -13.93 17.66
C ARG A 257 -21.21 -13.82 16.17
N HIS A 258 -21.80 -12.82 15.50
CA HIS A 258 -21.51 -12.56 14.09
C HIS A 258 -20.11 -11.98 13.88
N ILE A 259 -19.64 -11.11 14.77
CA ILE A 259 -18.28 -10.57 14.72
C ILE A 259 -17.27 -11.72 14.85
N ASP A 260 -17.39 -12.52 15.90
CA ASP A 260 -16.51 -13.66 16.19
C ASP A 260 -16.55 -14.68 15.04
N ARG A 261 -17.74 -15.01 14.53
CA ARG A 261 -17.89 -15.90 13.37
C ARG A 261 -17.13 -15.38 12.16
N ILE A 262 -17.23 -14.08 11.86
CA ILE A 262 -16.58 -13.50 10.69
C ILE A 262 -15.07 -13.43 10.91
N LEU A 263 -14.61 -13.04 12.10
CA LEU A 263 -13.20 -12.99 12.44
C LEU A 263 -12.57 -14.40 12.32
N ASN A 264 -13.19 -15.41 12.92
CA ASN A 264 -12.78 -16.81 12.86
C ASN A 264 -12.96 -17.45 11.46
N SER A 265 -13.62 -16.74 10.53
CA SER A 265 -13.68 -17.19 9.15
C SER A 265 -12.40 -16.85 8.38
N ILE A 266 -11.58 -15.91 8.85
CA ILE A 266 -10.36 -15.50 8.15
C ILE A 266 -9.30 -16.59 8.38
N GLU A 267 -8.62 -17.01 7.31
CA GLU A 267 -7.59 -18.05 7.39
C GLU A 267 -6.29 -17.47 7.92
N ASP A 268 -5.50 -18.28 8.63
CA ASP A 268 -4.21 -17.85 9.21
C ASP A 268 -3.27 -17.33 8.11
N GLU A 269 -3.30 -17.94 6.92
CA GLU A 269 -2.52 -17.46 5.77
C GLU A 269 -2.90 -16.05 5.31
N ASP A 270 -4.18 -15.67 5.43
CA ASP A 270 -4.61 -14.31 5.08
C ASP A 270 -4.11 -13.29 6.14
N TRP A 271 -3.98 -13.70 7.40
CA TRP A 271 -3.38 -12.88 8.47
C TRP A 271 -1.87 -12.71 8.30
N ASP A 272 -1.16 -13.81 7.99
CA ASP A 272 0.28 -13.78 7.70
C ASP A 272 0.61 -12.86 6.52
N LEU A 273 -0.25 -12.87 5.49
CA LEU A 273 -0.14 -11.97 4.34
C LEU A 273 -0.30 -10.50 4.74
N LEU A 274 -1.26 -10.18 5.62
CA LEU A 274 -1.44 -8.82 6.13
C LEU A 274 -0.21 -8.34 6.90
N GLU A 275 0.30 -9.16 7.82
CA GLU A 275 1.46 -8.80 8.64
C GLU A 275 2.72 -8.64 7.79
N THR A 276 2.99 -9.59 6.89
CA THR A 276 4.12 -9.53 5.95
C THR A 276 4.02 -8.30 5.05
N GLY A 277 2.82 -8.00 4.54
CA GLY A 277 2.60 -6.82 3.72
C GLY A 277 2.77 -5.50 4.49
N LEU A 278 2.35 -5.45 5.75
CA LEU A 278 2.59 -4.29 6.62
C LEU A 278 4.09 -4.06 6.87
N GLN A 279 4.86 -5.14 7.05
CA GLN A 279 6.32 -5.05 7.15
C GLN A 279 6.96 -4.49 5.86
N GLN A 280 6.44 -4.84 4.68
CA GLN A 280 6.92 -4.29 3.39
C GLN A 280 6.61 -2.79 3.24
N ILE A 281 5.44 -2.36 3.71
CA ILE A 281 5.04 -0.94 3.70
C ILE A 281 5.88 -0.12 4.70
N GLY A 282 6.27 -0.73 5.82
CA GLY A 282 7.04 -0.07 6.87
C GLY A 282 6.24 1.03 7.55
N ASP A 283 6.89 2.14 7.88
CA ASP A 283 6.27 3.26 8.63
C ASP A 283 5.36 4.18 7.78
N TRP A 284 5.00 3.79 6.55
CA TRP A 284 4.20 4.64 5.67
C TRP A 284 2.75 4.66 6.15
N ARG A 285 2.31 5.82 6.67
CA ARG A 285 0.99 5.96 7.31
C ARG A 285 -0.07 6.64 6.45
N ASP A 286 0.22 6.90 5.20
CA ASP A 286 -0.72 7.61 4.35
C ASP A 286 -1.88 6.68 3.93
N PRO A 287 -3.12 7.19 3.88
CA PRO A 287 -4.20 6.44 3.26
C PRO A 287 -3.92 6.17 1.78
N GLY A 288 -4.04 4.92 1.35
CA GLY A 288 -3.65 4.52 0.01
C GLY A 288 -3.91 3.04 -0.27
N LEU A 289 -3.67 2.65 -1.53
CA LEU A 289 -3.67 1.27 -1.98
C LEU A 289 -2.22 0.89 -2.31
N TYR A 290 -1.69 -0.11 -1.61
CA TYR A 290 -0.29 -0.52 -1.66
C TYR A 290 -0.21 -1.93 -2.21
N ARG A 291 0.55 -2.13 -3.28
CA ARG A 291 0.86 -3.48 -3.76
C ARG A 291 1.85 -4.14 -2.82
N ILE A 292 1.60 -5.40 -2.48
CA ILE A 292 2.52 -6.22 -1.68
C ILE A 292 2.94 -7.45 -2.49
N PHE A 293 4.10 -7.99 -2.18
CA PHE A 293 4.64 -9.15 -2.87
C PHE A 293 4.64 -10.37 -1.94
N ALA A 294 4.23 -11.53 -2.46
CA ALA A 294 4.27 -12.76 -1.68
C ALA A 294 5.70 -13.03 -1.15
N PRO A 295 5.86 -13.49 0.11
CA PRO A 295 7.16 -13.71 0.72
C PRO A 295 8.04 -14.70 -0.07
N ASP A 296 7.43 -15.69 -0.72
CA ASP A 296 8.13 -16.66 -1.58
C ASP A 296 8.95 -16.00 -2.70
N PHE A 297 8.55 -14.80 -3.14
CA PHE A 297 9.26 -14.06 -4.18
C PHE A 297 10.58 -13.48 -3.68
N GLN A 298 10.78 -13.31 -2.36
CA GLN A 298 12.04 -12.80 -1.82
C GLN A 298 13.12 -13.89 -1.71
N THR A 299 12.71 -15.15 -1.52
CA THR A 299 13.65 -16.27 -1.32
C THR A 299 14.30 -16.83 -2.58
N GLU A 300 13.75 -16.58 -3.77
CA GLU A 300 14.41 -17.01 -5.03
C GLU A 300 15.40 -15.97 -5.55
N ILE A 301 15.49 -14.79 -4.94
CA ILE A 301 16.30 -13.70 -5.45
C ILE A 301 17.48 -13.38 -4.52
N GLU A 302 18.19 -14.42 -4.09
CA GLU A 302 19.47 -14.28 -3.39
C GLU A 302 20.66 -14.15 -4.36
N ASP A 303 20.47 -14.43 -5.66
CA ASP A 303 21.53 -14.23 -6.64
C ASP A 303 21.37 -12.88 -7.35
N GLU A 304 22.14 -11.87 -6.90
CA GLU A 304 22.21 -10.56 -7.54
C GLU A 304 22.55 -10.68 -9.05
N GLU A 305 23.22 -11.75 -9.48
CA GLU A 305 23.46 -12.05 -10.90
C GLU A 305 22.17 -12.42 -11.64
N GLU A 306 21.23 -13.12 -11.03
CA GLU A 306 19.97 -13.50 -11.67
C GLU A 306 19.03 -12.30 -11.86
N GLN A 307 18.98 -11.36 -10.88
CA GLN A 307 18.30 -10.06 -11.06
C GLN A 307 18.89 -9.28 -12.24
N PHE A 308 20.22 -9.25 -12.32
CA PHE A 308 20.90 -8.55 -13.40
C PHE A 308 20.60 -9.19 -14.76
N MET A 309 20.55 -10.53 -14.83
CA MET A 309 20.21 -11.25 -16.06
C MET A 309 18.77 -11.03 -16.50
N ILE A 310 17.79 -11.05 -15.59
CA ILE A 310 16.38 -10.77 -15.93
C ILE A 310 16.21 -9.35 -16.45
N VAL A 311 16.82 -8.37 -15.78
CA VAL A 311 16.79 -6.97 -16.23
C VAL A 311 17.54 -6.79 -17.54
N GLN A 312 18.66 -7.49 -17.76
CA GLN A 312 19.35 -7.47 -19.06
C GLN A 312 18.53 -8.10 -20.18
N ASP A 313 17.82 -9.20 -19.95
CA ASP A 313 17.02 -9.90 -20.96
C ASP A 313 15.78 -9.06 -21.34
N GLU A 314 15.12 -8.43 -20.36
CA GLU A 314 14.04 -7.47 -20.63
C GLU A 314 14.55 -6.21 -21.37
N LEU A 315 15.73 -5.71 -21.02
CA LEU A 315 16.35 -4.58 -21.72
C LEU A 315 16.81 -4.95 -23.13
N ALA A 316 17.29 -6.17 -23.36
CA ALA A 316 17.68 -6.67 -24.68
C ALA A 316 16.44 -6.85 -25.59
N GLY A 317 15.31 -7.28 -25.04
CA GLY A 317 14.03 -7.32 -25.77
C GLY A 317 13.50 -5.94 -26.19
N LEU A 318 13.99 -4.86 -25.57
CA LEU A 318 13.66 -3.49 -25.93
C LEU A 318 14.53 -2.92 -27.06
N GLU A 319 15.61 -3.60 -27.47
CA GLU A 319 16.41 -3.21 -28.64
C GLU A 319 15.61 -3.30 -29.95
N ASP A 320 14.63 -4.21 -30.04
CA ASP A 320 13.69 -4.30 -31.16
C ASP A 320 12.76 -3.08 -31.29
N TYR A 321 12.66 -2.25 -30.25
CA TYR A 321 11.90 -0.99 -30.25
C TYR A 321 12.77 0.24 -30.52
N GLY A 322 14.04 0.07 -30.91
CA GLY A 322 14.94 1.16 -31.27
C GLY A 322 15.54 1.94 -30.09
N VAL A 323 15.53 1.34 -28.89
CA VAL A 323 16.20 1.90 -27.70
C VAL A 323 17.68 1.49 -27.73
N TYR A 324 18.58 2.46 -27.92
CA TYR A 324 20.03 2.22 -28.01
C TYR A 324 20.67 2.04 -26.62
N THR A 325 20.96 0.80 -26.23
CA THR A 325 21.71 0.41 -25.02
C THR A 325 23.22 0.35 -25.27
N ASN A 326 23.86 1.49 -25.55
CA ASN A 326 25.32 1.57 -25.39
C ASN A 326 25.66 1.77 -23.90
N VAL A 327 25.54 0.70 -23.12
CA VAL A 327 25.91 0.69 -21.69
C VAL A 327 27.45 0.65 -21.59
N PRO A 328 28.13 1.67 -21.02
CA PRO A 328 29.57 1.58 -20.78
C PRO A 328 29.88 0.44 -19.81
N GLN A 329 30.95 -0.30 -20.09
CA GLN A 329 31.44 -1.42 -19.27
C GLN A 329 31.85 -1.04 -17.83
N LYS A 330 31.80 0.24 -17.42
CA LYS A 330 32.23 0.70 -16.09
C LYS A 330 31.21 1.63 -15.43
N ILE A 331 30.06 1.08 -15.07
CA ILE A 331 29.21 1.68 -14.03
C ILE A 331 29.65 1.05 -12.69
N PRO A 332 30.03 1.84 -11.66
CA PRO A 332 30.32 1.30 -10.33
C PRO A 332 29.16 0.43 -9.82
N SER A 333 29.47 -0.74 -9.24
CA SER A 333 28.47 -1.73 -8.81
C SER A 333 27.43 -1.15 -7.86
N GLU A 334 27.81 -0.22 -6.98
CA GLU A 334 26.91 0.44 -6.03
C GLU A 334 25.84 1.31 -6.72
N LEU A 335 26.22 2.05 -7.78
CA LEU A 335 25.28 2.85 -8.56
C LEU A 335 24.36 1.96 -9.40
N ARG A 336 24.87 0.82 -9.86
CA ARG A 336 24.11 -0.19 -10.59
C ARG A 336 23.06 -0.84 -9.67
N ALA A 337 23.44 -1.23 -8.46
CA ALA A 337 22.53 -1.80 -7.46
C ALA A 337 21.44 -0.80 -7.05
N ASN A 338 21.79 0.46 -6.81
CA ASN A 338 20.82 1.49 -6.45
C ASN A 338 19.86 1.86 -7.60
N ALA A 339 20.35 1.91 -8.84
CA ALA A 339 19.50 2.15 -10.01
C ALA A 339 18.51 0.99 -10.24
N VAL A 340 18.96 -0.26 -10.16
CA VAL A 340 18.09 -1.44 -10.28
C VAL A 340 17.05 -1.47 -9.15
N LYS A 341 17.47 -1.22 -7.91
CA LYS A 341 16.57 -1.15 -6.75
C LYS A 341 15.53 -0.03 -6.87
N THR A 342 15.91 1.11 -7.47
CA THR A 342 15.00 2.23 -7.70
C THR A 342 14.07 1.99 -8.89
N TYR A 343 14.57 1.34 -9.94
CA TYR A 343 13.82 0.97 -11.14
C TYR A 343 12.78 -0.12 -10.86
N ALA A 344 13.17 -1.18 -10.13
CA ALA A 344 12.26 -2.23 -9.67
C ALA A 344 11.14 -1.70 -8.76
N ARG A 345 11.40 -0.62 -8.02
CA ARG A 345 10.39 0.09 -7.20
C ARG A 345 9.53 1.07 -8.02
N GLY A 346 10.02 1.55 -9.15
CA GLY A 346 9.37 2.58 -9.97
C GLY A 346 8.43 2.04 -11.06
N ILE A 347 8.70 0.85 -11.60
CA ILE A 347 7.87 0.21 -12.63
C ILE A 347 6.41 0.05 -12.18
N ASP A 348 6.17 -0.24 -10.89
CA ASP A 348 4.83 -0.53 -10.37
C ASP A 348 3.99 0.71 -10.01
N ALA A 349 4.58 1.91 -9.98
CA ALA A 349 3.87 3.14 -9.64
C ALA A 349 3.42 3.97 -10.86
N ARG A 350 3.84 3.63 -12.09
CA ARG A 350 3.69 4.44 -13.32
C ARG A 350 4.15 5.92 -13.21
N GLU A 351 4.83 6.33 -12.14
CA GLU A 351 5.08 7.77 -11.86
C GLU A 351 6.52 8.16 -11.47
N ILE A 352 7.53 7.27 -11.49
CA ILE A 352 8.86 7.65 -10.98
C ILE A 352 9.88 7.87 -12.09
N MET A 353 10.30 9.13 -12.24
CA MET A 353 11.51 9.55 -12.96
C MET A 353 12.68 9.63 -11.97
N ALA A 354 13.64 8.71 -12.06
CA ALA A 354 14.86 8.79 -11.26
C ALA A 354 15.98 9.47 -12.08
N LEU A 355 16.59 10.50 -11.50
CA LEU A 355 17.79 11.14 -12.02
C LEU A 355 18.92 10.90 -11.02
N ALA A 356 19.89 10.06 -11.38
CA ALA A 356 21.06 9.78 -10.55
C ALA A 356 22.25 10.61 -11.07
N PRO A 357 22.61 11.74 -10.44
CA PRO A 357 23.89 12.38 -10.72
C PRO A 357 25.03 11.53 -10.15
N SER A 358 25.93 11.06 -11.01
CA SER A 358 27.16 10.41 -10.57
C SER A 358 28.25 11.47 -10.35
N TRP A 359 28.74 11.57 -9.11
CA TRP A 359 29.93 12.35 -8.79
C TRP A 359 31.17 11.46 -8.95
N SER A 360 31.75 11.45 -10.15
CA SER A 360 33.10 10.94 -10.34
C SER A 360 34.12 12.06 -10.08
N LYS A 361 35.11 11.77 -9.25
CA LYS A 361 36.26 12.65 -8.94
C LYS A 361 37.30 12.66 -10.07
N SER A 362 36.87 12.61 -11.32
CA SER A 362 37.74 12.78 -12.49
C SER A 362 37.52 14.16 -13.09
N GLU A 363 38.61 14.87 -13.35
CA GLU A 363 38.68 16.32 -13.64
C GLU A 363 37.86 16.83 -14.85
N ASN A 364 37.12 15.99 -15.58
CA ASN A 364 36.50 16.35 -16.86
C ASN A 364 35.02 15.92 -17.01
N GLY A 365 34.16 16.27 -16.04
CA GLY A 365 32.71 16.44 -16.31
C GLY A 365 31.73 15.57 -15.52
N ARG A 366 30.48 16.04 -15.49
CA ARG A 366 29.34 15.40 -14.80
C ARG A 366 28.66 14.40 -15.75
N VAL A 367 28.37 13.20 -15.27
CA VAL A 367 27.53 12.23 -15.98
C VAL A 367 26.20 12.11 -15.24
N GLY A 368 25.10 12.38 -15.95
CA GLY A 368 23.74 12.17 -15.44
C GLY A 368 23.13 10.93 -16.09
N LEU A 369 22.51 10.07 -15.27
CA LEU A 369 21.67 8.98 -15.75
C LEU A 369 20.20 9.39 -15.59
N LEU A 370 19.45 9.37 -16.69
CA LEU A 370 18.00 9.57 -16.68
C LEU A 370 17.33 8.25 -17.05
N ILE A 371 16.46 7.78 -16.16
CA ILE A 371 15.66 6.58 -16.40
C ILE A 371 14.20 7.01 -16.60
N SER A 372 13.63 6.67 -17.76
CA SER A 372 12.24 6.97 -18.10
C SER A 372 11.50 5.72 -18.57
N ILE A 373 10.17 5.80 -18.59
CA ILE A 373 9.28 4.78 -19.17
C ILE A 373 9.50 4.53 -20.67
N GLN A 374 10.23 5.42 -21.37
CA GLN A 374 10.54 5.31 -22.81
C GLN A 374 11.95 4.77 -23.08
N GLY A 375 12.75 4.52 -22.03
CA GLY A 375 14.10 4.00 -22.16
C GLY A 375 15.12 4.68 -21.23
N LEU A 376 16.34 4.16 -21.32
CA LEU A 376 17.51 4.56 -20.53
C LEU A 376 18.35 5.58 -21.33
N HIS A 377 18.57 6.77 -20.79
CA HIS A 377 19.32 7.82 -21.49
C HIS A 377 20.62 8.16 -20.75
N TYR A 378 21.73 8.14 -21.50
CA TYR A 378 23.06 8.51 -21.04
C TYR A 378 23.56 9.76 -21.78
N SER A 379 24.41 10.57 -21.12
CA SER A 379 25.13 11.67 -21.77
C SER A 379 26.63 11.56 -21.47
N TYR A 380 27.47 11.65 -22.50
CA TYR A 380 28.93 11.70 -22.38
C TYR A 380 29.47 13.10 -22.68
N PRO A 381 30.53 13.54 -21.98
CA PRO A 381 31.16 14.82 -22.22
C PRO A 381 32.28 14.67 -23.27
N GLU A 382 31.94 14.41 -24.53
CA GLU A 382 32.94 14.48 -25.63
C GLU A 382 32.71 15.64 -26.61
N CYS A 383 31.74 16.51 -26.34
CA CYS A 383 31.61 17.78 -27.04
C CYS A 383 32.08 18.91 -26.12
N GLY A 384 33.20 19.54 -26.50
CA GLY A 384 33.80 20.64 -25.77
C GLY A 384 32.82 21.79 -25.51
N ALA A 385 32.91 22.32 -24.29
CA ALA A 385 32.38 23.62 -23.84
C ALA A 385 31.00 24.01 -24.38
N GLY A 386 29.94 23.50 -23.74
CA GLY A 386 28.63 24.14 -23.75
C GLY A 386 27.47 23.17 -23.87
N ALA A 387 26.82 22.93 -22.72
CA ALA A 387 25.41 22.66 -22.53
C ALA A 387 24.71 21.57 -23.38
N ILE A 388 23.77 20.89 -22.71
CA ILE A 388 22.68 20.18 -23.35
C ILE A 388 22.04 21.09 -24.41
N CYS A 389 22.08 20.70 -25.69
CA CYS A 389 21.26 21.35 -26.70
C CYS A 389 19.83 20.81 -26.55
N TRP A 390 19.00 21.50 -25.77
CA TRP A 390 17.60 21.12 -25.54
C TRP A 390 16.74 21.19 -26.81
N ASP A 391 17.28 21.69 -27.92
CA ASP A 391 16.63 21.64 -29.23
C ASP A 391 16.47 20.21 -29.76
N ASP A 392 17.29 19.25 -29.29
CA ASP A 392 17.14 17.82 -29.63
C ASP A 392 15.98 17.14 -28.86
N LEU A 393 15.39 17.82 -27.87
CA LEU A 393 14.19 17.39 -27.14
C LEU A 393 12.89 18.01 -27.70
N GLN A 394 12.97 18.72 -28.84
CA GLN A 394 11.79 19.22 -29.54
C GLN A 394 10.93 18.04 -30.05
N GLY A 395 9.90 17.70 -29.27
CA GLY A 395 8.93 16.65 -29.61
C GLY A 395 8.32 15.96 -28.40
N VAL A 396 8.94 16.08 -27.22
CA VAL A 396 8.43 15.42 -26.01
C VAL A 396 7.28 16.24 -25.40
N PHE A 397 6.06 15.79 -25.64
CA PHE A 397 4.88 16.27 -24.93
C PHE A 397 4.91 15.73 -23.50
N VAL A 398 5.11 16.61 -22.53
CA VAL A 398 5.09 16.27 -21.10
C VAL A 398 3.65 16.38 -20.60
N ALA A 399 3.06 15.24 -20.22
CA ALA A 399 1.76 15.20 -19.58
C ALA A 399 1.81 15.86 -18.18
N GLU A 400 0.68 16.40 -17.73
CA GLU A 400 0.55 17.10 -16.44
C GLU A 400 0.94 16.17 -15.27
N GLY A 401 1.89 16.60 -14.44
CA GLY A 401 2.34 15.85 -13.26
C GLY A 401 3.22 16.67 -12.32
N ILE A 402 3.26 16.28 -11.04
CA ILE A 402 4.17 16.83 -10.02
C ILE A 402 5.49 16.07 -10.13
N PHE A 403 6.61 16.79 -10.17
CA PHE A 403 7.93 16.17 -10.22
C PHE A 403 8.53 16.14 -8.82
N GLU A 404 9.08 15.00 -8.42
CA GLU A 404 9.86 14.87 -7.18
C GLU A 404 11.31 14.55 -7.57
N LEU A 405 12.21 15.52 -7.35
CA LEU A 405 13.65 15.36 -7.56
C LEU A 405 14.29 14.91 -6.25
N ILE A 406 14.94 13.76 -6.29
CA ILE A 406 15.70 13.24 -5.15
C ILE A 406 17.18 13.41 -5.49
N ALA A 407 17.86 14.31 -4.77
CA ALA A 407 19.30 14.45 -4.87
C ALA A 407 20.00 13.30 -4.12
N VAL A 408 21.21 12.95 -4.54
CA VAL A 408 21.99 11.82 -4.02
C VAL A 408 22.38 12.00 -2.54
N ASP A 409 22.28 13.22 -2.02
CA ASP A 409 22.47 13.56 -0.60
C ASP A 409 21.20 13.44 0.26
N GLY A 410 20.08 12.96 -0.31
CA GLY A 410 18.83 12.74 0.40
C GLY A 410 17.90 13.95 0.46
N HIS A 411 18.27 15.09 -0.13
CA HIS A 411 17.37 16.23 -0.25
C HIS A 411 16.29 15.97 -1.32
N ARG A 412 15.02 16.18 -0.95
CA ARG A 412 13.88 16.08 -1.85
C ARG A 412 13.38 17.46 -2.23
N VAL A 413 13.29 17.73 -3.52
CA VAL A 413 12.71 18.96 -4.07
C VAL A 413 11.45 18.59 -4.83
N ARG A 414 10.30 19.07 -4.33
CA ARG A 414 9.00 18.86 -4.96
C ARG A 414 8.66 20.05 -5.83
N ILE A 415 8.55 19.85 -7.13
CA ILE A 415 8.22 20.90 -8.09
C ILE A 415 6.74 20.75 -8.49
N PRO A 416 5.85 21.66 -8.06
CA PRO A 416 4.44 21.57 -8.42
C PRO A 416 4.25 21.81 -9.91
N GLY A 417 3.60 20.87 -10.59
CA GLY A 417 3.22 20.98 -11.99
C GLY A 417 2.11 22.03 -12.18
N LYS A 418 2.48 23.30 -12.34
CA LYS A 418 1.63 24.26 -13.05
C LYS A 418 2.29 24.59 -14.37
N HIS A 419 1.50 24.77 -15.42
CA HIS A 419 1.96 25.03 -16.79
C HIS A 419 3.04 26.10 -16.86
N PHE A 420 4.29 25.68 -16.86
CA PHE A 420 5.42 26.53 -17.12
C PHE A 420 5.81 26.38 -18.58
N ARG A 421 5.21 27.20 -19.45
CA ARG A 421 5.79 27.48 -20.77
C ARG A 421 6.99 28.40 -20.57
N TYR A 422 8.15 27.85 -20.24
CA TYR A 422 9.38 28.61 -20.36
C TYR A 422 9.76 28.68 -21.83
N LYS A 423 9.56 29.87 -22.43
CA LYS A 423 9.96 30.14 -23.82
C LYS A 423 11.49 30.15 -24.04
N SER A 424 12.28 29.95 -22.99
CA SER A 424 13.75 29.92 -23.07
C SER A 424 14.35 29.18 -21.88
N ALA A 425 15.34 28.33 -22.14
CA ALA A 425 16.07 27.51 -21.17
C ALA A 425 16.62 28.31 -19.96
N VAL A 426 17.02 29.56 -20.18
CA VAL A 426 17.61 30.47 -19.18
C VAL A 426 16.71 30.68 -17.94
N LYS A 427 15.38 30.66 -18.11
CA LYS A 427 14.45 30.93 -16.99
C LYS A 427 14.22 29.74 -16.07
N LEU A 428 14.30 28.51 -16.60
CA LEU A 428 14.18 27.28 -15.80
C LEU A 428 15.47 27.03 -15.03
N GLU A 429 16.63 27.24 -15.67
CA GLU A 429 17.94 27.17 -15.02
C GLU A 429 18.05 28.18 -13.86
N SER A 430 17.59 29.42 -14.07
CA SER A 430 17.53 30.42 -12.99
C SER A 430 16.61 30.00 -11.84
N ALA A 431 15.47 29.34 -12.11
CA ALA A 431 14.55 28.88 -11.06
C ALA A 431 15.14 27.72 -10.25
N ILE A 432 15.81 26.79 -10.91
CA ILE A 432 16.49 25.65 -10.26
C ILE A 432 17.68 26.15 -9.43
N ASN A 433 18.50 27.05 -9.97
CA ASN A 433 19.63 27.64 -9.24
C ASN A 433 19.16 28.50 -8.04
N GLN A 434 17.98 29.13 -8.13
CA GLN A 434 17.39 29.86 -7.01
C GLN A 434 16.86 28.93 -5.90
N ILE A 435 16.42 27.72 -6.24
CA ILE A 435 15.96 26.70 -5.28
C ILE A 435 17.14 25.98 -4.63
N LEU A 436 18.21 25.70 -5.39
CA LEU A 436 19.39 24.98 -4.90
C LEU A 436 20.45 25.88 -4.23
N GLY A 437 20.29 27.20 -4.33
CA GLY A 437 21.18 28.19 -3.72
C GLY A 437 20.82 28.62 -2.30
N HIS A 438 19.90 27.94 -1.62
CA HIS A 438 19.44 28.26 -0.26
C HIS A 438 19.51 27.08 0.70
#